data_AF-A0A6P1IMA9-F1
#
_entry.id   AF-A0A6P1IMA9-F1
#
_cell.length_a   1.000
_cell.length_b   1.000
_cell.length_c   1.000
_cell.angle_alpha   90.00
_cell.angle_beta   90.00
_cell.angle_gamma   90.00
#
_symmetry.space_group_name_H-M   'P 1'
#
loop_
_entity.id
_entity.type
_entity.pdbx_description
1 polymer ?
#
loop_
_entity_poly.entity_id
_entity_poly.type
_entity_poly.pdbx_seq_one_letter_code
_entity_poly.pdbx_strand_id
1 'polypeptide(L)'
;METAEIRPARSQARSLPSLPEISSEVPASLQRANTRSQILARLVLAAEAHGLKLPGGPFAQVNDVLTQQWAQYCDAVSPELGRLLLGEPEILVSDDLLDVVINARPDINTFFMKAVVETLEKVAAGLGWFVVSVLQSARGSGFAFYDLTVVSYHLESRFWDLDEFTDECYASHLLMEEGDREYGDDSKPTEDDMARLREQYQFWPSQILEAAGGHDVLLGGVVAAKDSKKPRVAPMKPSAVHKWIKANSDHAQLECVKAALALQKHLSKKEATALIFDSGPDDTQAVGGMCFLAWEDPQMVWESANHAEEYAYNGGDVMEAVARKTLQLDKELTDGDLSQLVVELKAYINGWHLFERLMSHFPQQE
;
A
#
# COMPACT_ATOMS: atom_id res chain seq x y z
N MET A 1 -18.19 -33.08 -65.40
CA MET A 1 -18.11 -32.51 -64.05
C MET A 1 -18.42 -33.63 -63.08
N GLU A 2 -17.37 -34.29 -62.62
CA GLU A 2 -17.46 -35.36 -61.62
C GLU A 2 -17.57 -34.76 -60.22
N THR A 3 -18.62 -35.13 -59.51
CA THR A 3 -18.75 -34.96 -58.08
C THR A 3 -17.92 -36.03 -57.38
N ALA A 4 -16.77 -35.64 -56.83
CA ALA A 4 -15.97 -36.51 -55.97
C ALA A 4 -16.61 -36.58 -54.57
N GLU A 5 -17.30 -37.68 -54.28
CA GLU A 5 -17.67 -38.05 -52.92
C GLU A 5 -16.40 -38.38 -52.12
N ILE A 6 -16.00 -37.47 -51.23
CA ILE A 6 -14.94 -37.74 -50.26
C ILE A 6 -15.53 -38.65 -49.17
N ARG A 7 -15.31 -39.96 -49.32
CA ARG A 7 -15.51 -40.91 -48.22
C ARG A 7 -14.47 -40.65 -47.13
N PRO A 8 -14.83 -40.67 -45.84
CA PRO A 8 -13.86 -40.49 -44.77
C PRO A 8 -12.87 -41.66 -44.77
N ALA A 9 -11.58 -41.32 -44.91
CA ALA A 9 -10.51 -42.27 -44.67
C ALA A 9 -10.58 -42.74 -43.21
N ARG A 10 -10.58 -44.06 -43.00
CA ARG A 10 -10.35 -44.65 -41.67
C ARG A 10 -8.93 -44.28 -41.21
N SER A 11 -8.81 -43.14 -40.54
CA SER A 11 -7.63 -42.79 -39.78
C SER A 11 -7.63 -43.62 -38.50
N GLN A 12 -6.63 -44.48 -38.36
CA GLN A 12 -6.26 -45.10 -37.08
C GLN A 12 -5.72 -44.01 -36.15
N ALA A 13 -6.62 -43.21 -35.57
CA ALA A 13 -6.26 -42.30 -34.50
C ALA A 13 -6.11 -43.13 -33.23
N ARG A 14 -4.87 -43.23 -32.74
CA ARG A 14 -4.55 -43.60 -31.37
C ARG A 14 -5.48 -42.81 -30.45
N SER A 15 -6.10 -43.50 -29.50
CA SER A 15 -7.04 -42.95 -28.52
C SER A 15 -6.45 -41.71 -27.84
N LEU A 16 -6.86 -40.53 -28.31
CA LEU A 16 -6.86 -39.33 -27.48
C LEU A 16 -7.80 -39.61 -26.30
N PRO A 17 -7.48 -39.15 -25.08
CA PRO A 17 -8.44 -39.19 -23.99
C PRO A 17 -9.67 -38.40 -24.46
N SER A 18 -10.76 -39.14 -24.70
CA SER A 18 -12.05 -38.57 -25.06
C SER A 18 -12.50 -37.70 -23.89
N LEU A 19 -12.52 -36.39 -24.09
CA LEU A 19 -13.31 -35.49 -23.26
C LEU A 19 -14.73 -36.07 -23.19
N PRO A 20 -15.37 -36.14 -22.01
CA PRO A 20 -16.75 -36.59 -21.91
C PRO A 20 -17.61 -35.72 -22.85
N GLU A 21 -18.49 -36.38 -23.59
CA GLU A 21 -19.38 -35.75 -24.56
C GLU A 21 -20.19 -34.67 -23.83
N ILE A 22 -19.94 -33.40 -24.19
CA ILE A 22 -20.67 -32.27 -23.61
C ILE A 22 -22.12 -32.44 -24.06
N SER A 23 -23.03 -32.62 -23.10
CA SER A 23 -24.46 -32.79 -23.38
C SER A 23 -24.95 -31.67 -24.28
N SER A 24 -25.75 -32.02 -25.29
CA SER A 24 -26.40 -31.07 -26.20
C SER A 24 -27.34 -30.09 -25.49
N GLU A 25 -27.66 -30.34 -24.22
CA GLU A 25 -28.45 -29.46 -23.36
C GLU A 25 -27.61 -28.37 -22.66
N VAL A 26 -26.28 -28.47 -22.70
CA VAL A 26 -25.40 -27.40 -22.24
C VAL A 26 -25.29 -26.39 -23.38
N PRO A 27 -25.76 -25.14 -23.22
CA PRO A 27 -25.54 -24.10 -24.21
C PRO A 27 -24.06 -23.75 -24.24
N ALA A 28 -23.29 -24.52 -25.01
CA ALA A 28 -21.87 -24.31 -25.22
C ALA A 28 -21.68 -23.48 -26.49
N SER A 29 -21.60 -22.15 -26.36
CA SER A 29 -21.01 -21.33 -27.41
C SER A 29 -19.49 -21.50 -27.35
N LEU A 30 -18.95 -22.45 -28.11
CA LEU A 30 -17.51 -22.60 -28.32
C LEU A 30 -17.01 -21.45 -29.19
N GLN A 31 -16.67 -20.33 -28.57
CA GLN A 31 -15.96 -19.23 -29.23
C GLN A 31 -14.46 -19.41 -29.04
N ARG A 32 -13.67 -18.98 -30.03
CA ARG A 32 -12.21 -18.95 -29.91
C ARG A 32 -11.88 -17.90 -28.84
N ALA A 33 -11.40 -18.34 -27.68
CA ALA A 33 -11.06 -17.44 -26.58
C ALA A 33 -9.97 -16.46 -27.05
N ASN A 34 -10.22 -15.16 -26.87
CA ASN A 34 -9.17 -14.15 -27.04
C ASN A 34 -8.08 -14.34 -25.96
N THR A 35 -6.89 -13.78 -26.19
CA THR A 35 -5.73 -13.90 -25.29
C THR A 35 -6.11 -13.54 -23.84
N ARG A 36 -6.84 -12.44 -23.66
CA ARG A 36 -7.42 -12.02 -22.38
C ARG A 36 -8.19 -13.13 -21.66
N SER A 37 -9.15 -13.77 -22.32
CA SER A 37 -9.97 -14.82 -21.71
C SER A 37 -9.14 -16.07 -21.35
N GLN A 38 -8.09 -16.38 -22.13
CA GLN A 38 -7.19 -17.49 -21.83
C GLN A 38 -6.35 -17.22 -20.58
N ILE A 39 -5.82 -15.99 -20.44
CA ILE A 39 -5.05 -15.58 -19.27
C ILE A 39 -5.93 -15.57 -18.02
N LEU A 40 -7.13 -14.99 -18.10
CA LEU A 40 -8.08 -14.98 -17.00
C LEU A 40 -8.45 -16.41 -16.58
N ALA A 41 -8.68 -17.33 -17.53
CA ALA A 41 -8.98 -18.72 -17.21
C ALA A 41 -7.79 -19.42 -16.52
N ARG A 42 -6.56 -19.19 -16.99
CA ARG A 42 -5.35 -19.73 -16.34
C ARG A 42 -5.16 -19.16 -14.94
N LEU A 43 -5.46 -17.87 -14.73
CA LEU A 43 -5.40 -17.23 -13.42
C LEU A 43 -6.46 -17.78 -12.45
N VAL A 44 -7.69 -18.00 -12.92
CA VAL A 44 -8.76 -18.66 -12.14
C VAL A 44 -8.34 -20.06 -11.70
N LEU A 45 -7.74 -20.84 -12.61
CA LEU A 45 -7.24 -22.19 -12.31
C LEU A 45 -6.05 -22.15 -11.33
N ALA A 46 -5.14 -21.20 -11.49
CA ALA A 46 -4.04 -20.99 -10.54
C ALA A 46 -4.59 -20.62 -9.15
N ALA A 47 -5.58 -19.74 -9.09
CA ALA A 47 -6.23 -19.36 -7.84
C ALA A 47 -6.94 -20.54 -7.16
N GLU A 48 -7.60 -21.39 -7.92
CA GLU A 48 -8.21 -22.63 -7.41
C GLU A 48 -7.17 -23.62 -6.87
N ALA A 49 -6.06 -23.81 -7.58
CA ALA A 49 -4.94 -24.62 -7.11
C ALA A 49 -4.34 -24.11 -5.79
N HIS A 50 -4.46 -22.80 -5.52
CA HIS A 50 -4.08 -22.15 -4.26
C HIS A 50 -5.22 -22.07 -3.24
N GLY A 51 -6.32 -22.79 -3.45
CA GLY A 51 -7.40 -22.96 -2.49
C GLY A 51 -8.48 -21.88 -2.51
N LEU A 52 -8.53 -21.01 -3.53
CA LEU A 52 -9.67 -20.12 -3.73
C LEU A 52 -10.81 -20.89 -4.39
N LYS A 53 -12.00 -20.85 -3.80
CA LYS A 53 -13.14 -21.64 -4.28
C LYS A 53 -13.66 -21.09 -5.60
N LEU A 54 -13.93 -21.98 -6.56
CA LEU A 54 -14.68 -21.60 -7.74
C LEU A 54 -16.12 -21.29 -7.35
N PRO A 55 -16.69 -20.18 -7.84
CA PRO A 55 -18.10 -19.88 -7.63
C PRO A 55 -18.97 -20.95 -8.29
N GLY A 56 -20.05 -21.34 -7.62
CA GLY A 56 -21.06 -22.24 -8.18
C GLY A 56 -22.06 -21.49 -9.04
N GLY A 57 -22.76 -22.22 -9.92
CA GLY A 57 -23.83 -21.67 -10.76
C GLY A 57 -23.38 -21.30 -12.19
N PRO A 58 -24.31 -20.83 -13.03
CA PRO A 58 -23.99 -20.40 -14.39
C PRO A 58 -23.30 -19.03 -14.38
N PHE A 59 -22.25 -18.89 -15.18
CA PHE A 59 -21.54 -17.63 -15.42
C PHE A 59 -21.38 -17.39 -16.92
N ALA A 60 -21.49 -16.14 -17.33
CA ALA A 60 -21.39 -15.74 -18.74
C ALA A 60 -19.96 -15.35 -19.14
N GLN A 61 -19.16 -14.86 -18.19
CA GLN A 61 -17.79 -14.38 -18.45
C GLN A 61 -16.80 -14.91 -17.40
N VAL A 62 -15.57 -15.19 -17.83
CA VAL A 62 -14.47 -15.65 -16.94
C VAL A 62 -14.09 -14.57 -15.93
N ASN A 63 -14.25 -13.30 -16.30
CA ASN A 63 -14.01 -12.17 -15.39
C ASN A 63 -14.90 -12.24 -14.15
N ASP A 64 -16.20 -12.53 -14.33
CA ASP A 64 -17.15 -12.66 -13.23
C ASP A 64 -16.75 -13.79 -12.26
N VAL A 65 -16.21 -14.88 -12.80
CA VAL A 65 -15.71 -16.02 -12.00
C VAL A 65 -14.53 -15.58 -11.13
N LEU A 66 -13.56 -14.87 -11.72
CA LEU A 66 -12.39 -14.38 -11.01
C LEU A 66 -12.78 -13.37 -9.92
N THR A 67 -13.61 -12.38 -10.24
CA THR A 67 -14.09 -11.37 -9.28
C THR A 67 -14.81 -12.03 -8.10
N GLN A 68 -15.72 -12.98 -8.36
CA GLN A 68 -16.42 -13.69 -7.27
C GLN A 68 -15.48 -14.56 -6.44
N GLN A 69 -14.50 -15.22 -7.07
CA GLN A 69 -13.51 -16.04 -6.39
C GLN A 69 -12.67 -15.22 -5.40
N TRP A 70 -12.25 -14.02 -5.80
CA TRP A 70 -11.50 -13.11 -4.92
C TRP A 70 -12.38 -12.44 -3.86
N ALA A 71 -13.60 -12.03 -4.19
CA ALA A 71 -14.56 -11.51 -3.21
C ALA A 71 -14.82 -12.53 -2.09
N GLN A 72 -15.08 -13.80 -2.46
CA GLN A 72 -15.25 -14.89 -1.48
C GLN A 72 -13.99 -15.14 -0.65
N TYR A 73 -12.80 -14.94 -1.23
CA TYR A 73 -11.55 -15.06 -0.49
C TYR A 73 -11.38 -13.92 0.51
N CYS A 74 -11.65 -12.67 0.12
CA CYS A 74 -11.67 -11.52 1.02
C CYS A 74 -12.61 -11.73 2.20
N ASP A 75 -13.86 -12.15 1.93
CA ASP A 75 -14.86 -12.47 2.96
C ASP A 75 -14.39 -13.59 3.90
N ALA A 76 -13.69 -14.60 3.36
CA ALA A 76 -13.15 -15.71 4.15
C ALA A 76 -11.96 -15.31 5.03
N VAL A 77 -11.19 -14.30 4.63
CA VAL A 77 -10.11 -13.71 5.45
C VAL A 77 -10.72 -12.89 6.59
N SER A 78 -11.65 -11.99 6.25
CA SER A 78 -12.40 -11.21 7.23
C SER A 78 -13.66 -10.63 6.57
N PRO A 79 -14.87 -10.85 7.11
CA PRO A 79 -16.11 -10.24 6.58
C PRO A 79 -16.11 -8.71 6.64
N GLU A 80 -15.25 -8.13 7.48
CA GLU A 80 -15.10 -6.69 7.66
C GLU A 80 -13.85 -6.14 6.95
N LEU A 81 -13.21 -6.93 6.07
CA LEU A 81 -12.03 -6.50 5.34
C LEU A 81 -12.33 -5.25 4.52
N GLY A 82 -11.48 -4.24 4.65
CA GLY A 82 -11.61 -2.98 3.91
C GLY A 82 -12.62 -2.01 4.50
N ARG A 83 -13.13 -2.28 5.72
CA ARG A 83 -14.04 -1.37 6.43
C ARG A 83 -13.29 -0.24 7.15
N LEU A 84 -12.11 -0.53 7.71
CA LEU A 84 -11.32 0.45 8.45
C LEU A 84 -10.24 1.08 7.57
N LEU A 85 -9.62 0.27 6.72
CA LEU A 85 -8.59 0.70 5.78
C LEU A 85 -9.16 0.53 4.38
N LEU A 86 -9.54 1.63 3.75
CA LEU A 86 -10.27 1.58 2.50
C LEU A 86 -9.33 1.21 1.34
N GLY A 87 -9.87 0.40 0.42
CA GLY A 87 -9.21 -0.01 -0.81
C GLY A 87 -10.14 -0.95 -1.55
N GLU A 88 -9.89 -1.16 -2.85
CA GLU A 88 -10.68 -2.11 -3.64
C GLU A 88 -9.77 -2.93 -4.55
N PRO A 89 -9.63 -4.25 -4.33
CA PRO A 89 -8.80 -5.08 -5.18
C PRO A 89 -9.48 -5.29 -6.54
N GLU A 90 -8.75 -5.02 -7.60
CA GLU A 90 -9.18 -5.19 -8.98
C GLU A 90 -8.12 -5.93 -9.78
N ILE A 91 -8.56 -6.78 -10.71
CA ILE A 91 -7.68 -7.47 -11.66
C ILE A 91 -8.06 -7.00 -13.06
N LEU A 92 -7.15 -6.28 -13.70
CA LEU A 92 -7.33 -5.74 -15.04
C LEU A 92 -6.50 -6.55 -16.03
N VAL A 93 -7.08 -6.89 -17.18
CA VAL A 93 -6.38 -7.59 -18.26
C VAL A 93 -6.64 -6.85 -19.56
N SER A 94 -5.57 -6.29 -20.13
CA SER A 94 -5.56 -5.69 -21.46
C SER A 94 -4.98 -6.69 -22.47
N ASP A 95 -4.70 -6.22 -23.69
CA ASP A 95 -4.04 -7.05 -24.69
C ASP A 95 -2.55 -7.29 -24.36
N ASP A 96 -1.93 -6.36 -23.62
CA ASP A 96 -0.49 -6.34 -23.34
C ASP A 96 -0.14 -6.54 -21.85
N LEU A 97 -1.09 -6.32 -20.93
CA LEU A 97 -0.84 -6.32 -19.48
C LEU A 97 -1.87 -7.13 -18.69
N LEU A 98 -1.41 -7.74 -17.61
CA LEU A 98 -2.22 -8.21 -16.49
C LEU A 98 -1.83 -7.40 -15.25
N ASP A 99 -2.74 -6.57 -14.76
CA ASP A 99 -2.56 -5.76 -13.57
C ASP A 99 -3.39 -6.30 -12.41
N VAL A 100 -2.76 -6.35 -11.24
CA VAL A 100 -3.46 -6.45 -9.96
C VAL A 100 -3.32 -5.09 -9.28
N VAL A 101 -4.44 -4.43 -9.09
CA VAL A 101 -4.50 -3.08 -8.52
C VAL A 101 -5.28 -3.13 -7.22
N ILE A 102 -4.83 -2.37 -6.23
CA ILE A 102 -5.63 -2.06 -5.05
C ILE A 102 -6.01 -0.59 -5.21
N ASN A 103 -7.20 -0.34 -5.71
CA ASN A 103 -7.68 1.01 -6.01
C ASN A 103 -7.82 1.81 -4.72
N ALA A 104 -7.45 3.09 -4.79
CA ALA A 104 -7.75 4.03 -3.73
C ALA A 104 -9.26 4.30 -3.67
N ARG A 105 -9.74 4.75 -2.50
CA ARG A 105 -11.15 5.05 -2.28
C ARG A 105 -11.26 6.44 -1.62
N PRO A 106 -12.32 7.20 -1.90
CA PRO A 106 -12.58 8.45 -1.18
C PRO A 106 -12.97 8.15 0.28
N ASP A 107 -13.03 9.22 1.09
CA ASP A 107 -13.53 9.19 2.48
C ASP A 107 -12.75 8.26 3.42
N ILE A 108 -11.42 8.21 3.26
CA ILE A 108 -10.55 7.37 4.09
C ILE A 108 -10.53 7.84 5.55
N ASN A 109 -10.43 6.87 6.46
CA ASN A 109 -10.49 7.14 7.90
C ASN A 109 -9.21 7.83 8.41
N THR A 110 -9.37 8.63 9.47
CA THR A 110 -8.25 9.28 10.17
C THR A 110 -8.07 8.68 11.56
N PHE A 111 -6.84 8.28 11.88
CA PHE A 111 -6.45 7.64 13.13
C PHE A 111 -5.35 8.43 13.87
N PHE A 112 -5.31 8.28 15.20
CA PHE A 112 -4.39 9.01 16.07
C PHE A 112 -3.42 8.10 16.84
N MET A 113 -2.12 8.32 16.71
CA MET A 113 -1.09 7.47 17.32
C MET A 113 -0.78 7.78 18.79
N LYS A 114 -0.80 9.06 19.19
CA LYS A 114 -0.26 9.54 20.48
C LYS A 114 -0.77 8.75 21.67
N ALA A 115 -2.10 8.62 21.79
CA ALA A 115 -2.72 7.95 22.92
C ALA A 115 -2.28 6.49 23.06
N VAL A 116 -2.16 5.76 21.95
CA VAL A 116 -1.73 4.36 21.92
C VAL A 116 -0.24 4.26 22.26
N VAL A 117 0.60 5.05 21.59
CA VAL A 117 2.06 5.01 21.74
C VAL A 117 2.46 5.40 23.17
N GLU A 118 1.96 6.52 23.69
CA GLU A 118 2.29 6.96 25.05
C GLU A 118 1.79 5.98 26.12
N THR A 119 0.62 5.36 25.92
CA THR A 119 0.10 4.36 26.85
C THR A 119 1.00 3.13 26.87
N LEU A 120 1.46 2.67 25.71
CA LEU A 120 2.38 1.53 25.61
C LEU A 120 3.77 1.85 26.17
N GLU A 121 4.30 3.05 25.94
CA GLU A 121 5.58 3.50 26.50
C GLU A 121 5.55 3.59 28.03
N LYS A 122 4.42 4.00 28.62
CA LYS A 122 4.22 4.00 30.09
C LYS A 122 4.23 2.60 30.69
N VAL A 123 3.81 1.60 29.91
CA VAL A 123 3.74 0.20 30.35
C VAL A 123 5.10 -0.48 30.24
N ALA A 124 5.82 -0.28 29.14
CA ALA A 124 7.18 -0.72 28.98
C ALA A 124 7.92 0.13 27.94
N ALA A 125 9.12 0.60 28.29
CA ALA A 125 9.94 1.42 27.41
C ALA A 125 10.21 0.73 26.06
N GLY A 126 9.97 1.46 24.96
CA GLY A 126 10.14 1.01 23.59
C GLY A 126 8.96 0.20 23.02
N LEU A 127 7.92 -0.10 23.80
CA LEU A 127 6.79 -0.90 23.32
C LEU A 127 5.87 -0.10 22.38
N GLY A 128 5.63 1.18 22.65
CA GLY A 128 4.91 2.06 21.73
C GLY A 128 5.72 2.30 20.47
N TRP A 129 7.03 2.52 20.60
CA TRP A 129 7.93 2.66 19.45
C TRP A 129 8.05 1.39 18.60
N PHE A 130 7.88 0.21 19.20
CA PHE A 130 7.75 -1.03 18.44
C PHE A 130 6.53 -0.97 17.50
N VAL A 131 5.36 -0.52 17.98
CA VAL A 131 4.17 -0.38 17.12
C VAL A 131 4.43 0.61 15.99
N VAL A 132 5.03 1.78 16.27
CA VAL A 132 5.41 2.75 15.24
C VAL A 132 6.34 2.12 14.19
N SER A 133 7.34 1.35 14.60
CA SER A 133 8.27 0.70 13.67
C SER A 133 7.58 -0.34 12.76
N VAL A 134 6.52 -0.98 13.24
CA VAL A 134 5.72 -1.91 12.44
C VAL A 134 4.89 -1.16 11.41
N LEU A 135 4.27 -0.04 11.79
CA LEU A 135 3.52 0.83 10.86
C LEU A 135 4.43 1.35 9.74
N GLN A 136 5.63 1.85 10.08
CA GLN A 136 6.63 2.29 9.11
C GLN A 136 7.06 1.15 8.17
N SER A 137 7.21 -0.08 8.69
CA SER A 137 7.51 -1.25 7.86
C SER A 137 6.35 -1.63 6.92
N ALA A 138 5.10 -1.42 7.35
CA ALA A 138 3.92 -1.68 6.54
C ALA A 138 3.89 -0.77 5.30
N ARG A 139 4.22 0.52 5.47
CA ARG A 139 4.37 1.47 4.36
C ARG A 139 5.33 0.96 3.28
N GLY A 140 6.52 0.50 3.68
CA GLY A 140 7.51 -0.08 2.76
C GLY A 140 7.10 -1.41 2.12
N SER A 141 5.97 -2.00 2.53
CA SER A 141 5.44 -3.26 2.02
C SER A 141 4.17 -3.09 1.19
N GLY A 142 3.89 -1.87 0.69
CA GLY A 142 2.78 -1.61 -0.22
C GLY A 142 1.48 -1.19 0.48
N PHE A 143 1.46 -1.04 1.81
CA PHE A 143 0.32 -0.44 2.51
C PHE A 143 0.49 1.09 2.53
N ALA A 144 -0.02 1.76 1.50
CA ALA A 144 0.03 3.22 1.43
C ALA A 144 -0.94 3.87 2.44
N PHE A 145 -0.46 4.81 3.24
CA PHE A 145 -1.28 5.66 4.11
C PHE A 145 -0.59 7.02 4.28
N TYR A 146 -1.38 8.05 4.56
CA TYR A 146 -0.88 9.40 4.76
C TYR A 146 -0.50 9.63 6.22
N ASP A 147 0.74 9.99 6.47
CA ASP A 147 1.28 10.33 7.78
C ASP A 147 2.18 11.56 7.68
N LEU A 148 2.82 11.97 8.78
CA LEU A 148 3.71 13.13 8.78
C LEU A 148 4.93 12.99 7.86
N THR A 149 5.25 11.79 7.37
CA THR A 149 6.31 11.65 6.36
C THR A 149 5.88 12.17 4.99
N VAL A 150 4.56 12.25 4.70
CA VAL A 150 4.05 12.88 3.47
C VAL A 150 4.37 14.37 3.49
N VAL A 151 4.23 15.02 4.65
CA VAL A 151 4.55 16.44 4.86
C VAL A 151 6.04 16.68 4.58
N SER A 152 6.90 15.85 5.16
CA SER A 152 8.35 15.97 4.93
C SER A 152 8.75 15.67 3.49
N TYR A 153 8.08 14.72 2.83
CA TYR A 153 8.37 14.35 1.44
C TYR A 153 8.01 15.47 0.46
N HIS A 154 6.84 16.09 0.60
CA HIS A 154 6.46 17.20 -0.29
C HIS A 154 7.23 18.48 -0.05
N LEU A 155 7.92 18.57 1.09
CA LEU A 155 8.82 19.65 1.41
C LEU A 155 10.29 19.23 1.26
N GLU A 156 10.56 18.01 0.77
CA GLU A 156 11.90 17.41 0.69
C GLU A 156 12.86 18.27 -0.12
N SER A 157 12.42 18.84 -1.25
CA SER A 157 13.27 19.71 -2.08
C SER A 157 13.79 20.93 -1.31
N ARG A 158 13.06 21.40 -0.29
CA ARG A 158 13.45 22.55 0.55
C ARG A 158 14.08 22.14 1.88
N PHE A 159 13.96 20.86 2.26
CA PHE A 159 14.46 20.33 3.53
C PHE A 159 15.74 19.51 3.39
N TRP A 160 16.01 18.98 2.20
CA TRP A 160 17.16 18.11 1.94
C TRP A 160 18.51 18.80 2.14
N ASP A 161 18.58 20.10 1.84
CA ASP A 161 19.80 20.92 1.97
C ASP A 161 19.90 21.64 3.31
N LEU A 162 19.00 21.35 4.27
CA LEU A 162 19.09 21.95 5.59
C LEU A 162 20.16 21.24 6.43
N ASP A 163 21.14 22.02 6.89
CA ASP A 163 22.14 21.55 7.85
C ASP A 163 21.49 21.15 9.19
N GLU A 164 20.48 21.90 9.63
CA GLU A 164 19.66 21.62 10.81
C GLU A 164 18.17 21.83 10.50
N PHE A 165 17.31 20.95 11.03
CA PHE A 165 15.85 21.05 10.87
C PHE A 165 15.27 22.12 11.83
N THR A 166 15.58 23.38 11.54
CA THR A 166 15.19 24.58 12.31
C THR A 166 14.55 25.63 11.42
N ASP A 167 13.72 26.49 12.01
CA ASP A 167 13.04 27.57 11.29
C ASP A 167 14.07 28.56 10.68
N GLU A 168 15.16 28.84 11.37
CA GLU A 168 16.21 29.74 10.91
C GLU A 168 16.97 29.18 9.71
N CYS A 169 17.35 27.90 9.74
CA CYS A 169 17.99 27.25 8.59
C CYS A 169 17.04 27.23 7.38
N TYR A 170 15.77 26.94 7.61
CA TYR A 170 14.76 26.95 6.55
C TYR A 170 14.55 28.34 5.96
N ALA A 171 14.45 29.38 6.78
CA ALA A 171 14.35 30.75 6.30
C ALA A 171 15.59 31.19 5.51
N SER A 172 16.80 30.83 5.96
CA SER A 172 18.02 31.08 5.18
C SER A 172 17.96 30.45 3.79
N HIS A 173 17.48 29.21 3.70
CA HIS A 173 17.34 28.51 2.42
C HIS A 173 16.32 29.20 1.51
N LEU A 174 15.15 29.58 2.03
CA LEU A 174 14.13 30.31 1.27
C LEU A 174 14.64 31.65 0.74
N LEU A 175 15.38 32.41 1.55
CA LEU A 175 15.98 33.68 1.11
C LEU A 175 17.00 33.49 -0.02
N MET A 176 17.72 32.37 -0.02
CA MET A 176 18.63 32.02 -1.13
C MET A 176 17.85 31.64 -2.40
N GLU A 177 16.77 30.85 -2.27
CA GLU A 177 15.91 30.49 -3.41
C GLU A 177 15.22 31.71 -4.04
N GLU A 178 14.79 32.67 -3.21
CA GLU A 178 14.15 33.93 -3.66
C GLU A 178 15.16 34.91 -4.29
N GLY A 179 16.47 34.67 -4.16
CA GLY A 179 17.53 35.55 -4.64
C GLY A 179 17.79 36.77 -3.73
N ASP A 180 17.21 36.77 -2.53
CA ASP A 180 17.43 37.79 -1.50
C ASP A 180 18.76 37.59 -0.75
N ARG A 181 19.40 36.42 -0.91
CA ARG A 181 20.73 36.11 -0.36
C ARG A 181 21.62 35.37 -1.35
N GLU A 182 22.93 35.62 -1.26
CA GLU A 182 23.94 34.88 -2.02
C GLU A 182 24.22 33.51 -1.40
N TYR A 183 24.53 32.53 -2.25
CA TYR A 183 24.91 31.19 -1.82
C TYR A 183 26.22 31.24 -1.02
N GLY A 184 26.18 30.80 0.25
CA GLY A 184 27.31 30.87 1.18
C GLY A 184 27.31 32.11 2.11
N ASP A 185 26.22 32.89 2.14
CA ASP A 185 25.99 33.85 3.22
C ASP A 185 25.52 33.13 4.50
N ASP A 186 26.41 33.04 5.48
CA ASP A 186 26.16 32.43 6.79
C ASP A 186 25.45 33.40 7.78
N SER A 187 25.02 34.58 7.33
CA SER A 187 24.27 35.52 8.16
C SER A 187 22.94 34.89 8.59
N LYS A 188 22.50 35.14 9.84
CA LYS A 188 21.20 34.65 10.29
C LYS A 188 20.06 35.48 9.66
N PRO A 189 18.90 34.89 9.35
CA PRO A 189 17.69 35.64 8.96
C PRO A 189 17.36 36.70 10.02
N THR A 190 16.96 37.88 9.58
CA THR A 190 16.52 38.94 10.51
C THR A 190 15.09 38.67 11.00
N GLU A 191 14.66 39.34 12.06
CA GLU A 191 13.26 39.22 12.54
C GLU A 191 12.25 39.68 11.47
N ASP A 192 12.60 40.70 10.68
CA ASP A 192 11.77 41.18 9.56
C ASP A 192 11.68 40.14 8.43
N ASP A 193 12.80 39.47 8.10
CA ASP A 193 12.79 38.36 7.13
C ASP A 193 11.88 37.22 7.59
N MET A 194 12.02 36.83 8.86
CA MET A 194 11.22 35.76 9.47
C MET A 194 9.73 36.10 9.46
N ALA A 195 9.36 37.35 9.79
CA ALA A 195 7.97 37.81 9.76
C ALA A 195 7.41 37.78 8.34
N ARG A 196 8.15 38.32 7.36
CA ARG A 196 7.76 38.31 5.94
C ARG A 196 7.55 36.89 5.42
N LEU A 197 8.50 35.98 5.66
CA LEU A 197 8.41 34.61 5.17
C LEU A 197 7.26 33.85 5.83
N ARG A 198 6.98 34.08 7.12
CA ARG A 198 5.86 33.43 7.81
C ARG A 198 4.49 33.83 7.27
N GLU A 199 4.38 35.02 6.67
CA GLU A 199 3.15 35.42 5.96
C GLU A 199 2.99 34.69 4.61
N GLN A 200 4.07 34.19 4.03
CA GLN A 200 4.09 33.61 2.68
C GLN A 200 4.12 32.07 2.69
N TYR A 201 4.74 31.45 3.70
CA TYR A 201 4.95 30.00 3.78
C TYR A 201 4.23 29.42 5.00
N GLN A 202 3.44 28.38 4.78
CA GLN A 202 2.56 27.78 5.80
C GLN A 202 3.23 26.72 6.69
N PHE A 203 4.17 25.94 6.15
CA PHE A 203 4.77 24.80 6.88
C PHE A 203 6.21 25.08 7.28
N TRP A 204 6.43 25.27 8.58
CA TRP A 204 7.73 25.51 9.18
C TRP A 204 8.27 24.27 9.92
N PRO A 205 9.60 24.04 9.97
CA PRO A 205 10.19 22.91 10.68
C PRO A 205 9.71 22.76 12.13
N SER A 206 9.60 23.86 12.88
CA SER A 206 9.11 23.84 14.25
C SER A 206 7.66 23.37 14.36
N GLN A 207 6.78 23.81 13.46
CA GLN A 207 5.37 23.40 13.40
C GLN A 207 5.23 21.93 13.01
N ILE A 208 6.03 21.46 12.05
CA ILE A 208 6.04 20.05 11.63
C ILE A 208 6.49 19.16 12.78
N LEU A 209 7.53 19.57 13.51
CA LEU A 209 8.02 18.84 14.67
C LEU A 209 7.00 18.87 15.82
N GLU A 210 6.31 19.98 16.03
CA GLU A 210 5.21 20.09 16.99
C GLU A 210 4.05 19.17 16.64
N ALA A 211 3.64 19.10 15.37
CA ALA A 211 2.64 18.16 14.88
C ALA A 211 3.06 16.69 15.09
N ALA A 212 4.36 16.40 15.08
CA ALA A 212 4.93 15.10 15.44
C ALA A 212 5.11 14.88 16.96
N GLY A 213 4.65 15.81 17.81
CA GLY A 213 4.85 15.74 19.26
C GLY A 213 6.31 15.85 19.71
N GLY A 214 7.18 16.43 18.87
CA GLY A 214 8.62 16.48 19.10
C GLY A 214 9.39 15.23 18.64
N HIS A 215 8.73 14.31 17.93
CA HIS A 215 9.32 13.04 17.50
C HIS A 215 9.74 13.06 16.03
N ASP A 216 10.97 13.48 15.79
CA ASP A 216 11.64 13.49 14.48
C ASP A 216 11.53 12.15 13.71
N VAL A 217 11.55 11.02 14.39
CA VAL A 217 11.41 9.68 13.79
C VAL A 217 10.09 9.50 13.02
N LEU A 218 9.05 10.29 13.32
CA LEU A 218 7.77 10.26 12.62
C LEU A 218 7.81 11.03 11.29
N LEU A 219 8.88 11.79 11.03
CA LEU A 219 9.11 12.57 9.81
C LEU A 219 9.93 11.79 8.77
N GLY A 220 10.18 10.50 9.00
CA GLY A 220 10.91 9.65 8.07
C GLY A 220 12.39 10.03 7.93
N GLY A 221 13.00 9.65 6.80
CA GLY A 221 14.44 9.85 6.54
C GLY A 221 14.84 11.29 6.22
N VAL A 222 13.89 12.20 5.99
CA VAL A 222 14.14 13.59 5.56
C VAL A 222 14.80 14.44 6.66
N VAL A 223 14.59 14.10 7.94
CA VAL A 223 15.17 14.81 9.10
C VAL A 223 16.51 14.20 9.55
N ALA A 224 17.09 13.29 8.76
CA ALA A 224 18.43 12.79 9.01
C ALA A 224 19.49 13.85 8.67
N ALA A 225 19.52 14.95 9.44
CA ALA A 225 20.64 15.87 9.46
C ALA A 225 21.93 15.06 9.60
N LYS A 226 22.99 15.46 8.89
CA LYS A 226 24.29 14.76 8.83
C LYS A 226 24.90 14.49 10.21
N ASP A 227 24.49 15.25 11.24
CA ASP A 227 24.93 15.11 12.64
C ASP A 227 23.81 14.72 13.63
N SER A 228 22.66 14.27 13.15
CA SER A 228 21.59 13.77 14.01
C SER A 228 22.08 12.55 14.80
N LYS A 229 22.40 12.77 16.08
CA LYS A 229 22.60 11.70 17.05
C LYS A 229 21.36 10.81 16.97
N LYS A 230 21.58 9.51 16.72
CA LYS A 230 20.56 8.45 16.60
C LYS A 230 19.23 8.81 17.28
N PRO A 231 18.09 8.52 16.64
CA PRO A 231 16.78 8.88 17.18
C PRO A 231 16.70 8.55 18.67
N ARG A 232 16.22 9.51 19.47
CA ARG A 232 16.13 9.39 20.95
C ARG A 232 15.26 8.23 21.41
N VAL A 233 14.57 7.57 20.49
CA VAL A 233 13.57 6.54 20.74
C VAL A 233 14.02 5.23 20.10
N ALA A 234 14.04 4.17 20.90
CA ALA A 234 14.50 2.84 20.47
C ALA A 234 13.34 1.84 20.58
N PRO A 235 12.86 1.27 19.46
CA PRO A 235 11.80 0.28 19.51
C PRO A 235 12.25 -0.98 20.26
N MET A 236 11.32 -1.55 21.03
CA MET A 236 11.54 -2.81 21.71
C MET A 236 11.73 -3.93 20.68
N LYS A 237 12.76 -4.76 20.87
CA LYS A 237 13.03 -5.90 19.98
C LYS A 237 11.88 -6.92 20.02
N PRO A 238 11.54 -7.59 18.90
CA PRO A 238 10.46 -8.58 18.85
C PRO A 238 10.56 -9.69 19.91
N SER A 239 11.77 -10.14 20.25
CA SER A 239 11.98 -11.15 21.29
C SER A 239 11.62 -10.66 22.70
N ALA A 240 11.82 -9.36 22.98
CA ALA A 240 11.39 -8.74 24.23
C ALA A 240 9.88 -8.52 24.25
N VAL A 241 9.27 -8.14 23.11
CA VAL A 241 7.81 -8.06 22.95
C VAL A 241 7.15 -9.42 23.23
N HIS A 242 7.69 -10.51 22.69
CA HIS A 242 7.21 -11.88 22.98
C HIS A 242 7.27 -12.22 24.48
N LYS A 243 8.34 -11.80 25.19
CA LYS A 243 8.44 -12.00 26.64
C LYS A 243 7.41 -11.15 27.38
N TRP A 244 7.22 -9.90 26.96
CA TRP A 244 6.23 -8.99 27.53
C TRP A 244 4.81 -9.57 27.39
N ILE A 245 4.42 -10.06 26.20
CA ILE A 245 3.11 -10.70 25.96
C ILE A 245 2.89 -11.88 26.92
N LYS A 246 3.90 -12.73 27.13
CA LYS A 246 3.81 -13.89 28.05
C LYS A 246 3.64 -13.48 29.51
N ALA A 247 4.26 -12.37 29.91
CA ALA A 247 4.22 -11.87 31.27
C ALA A 247 2.96 -11.04 31.59
N ASN A 248 2.23 -10.60 30.56
CA ASN A 248 1.14 -9.63 30.67
C ASN A 248 -0.15 -10.14 29.99
N SER A 249 -0.55 -11.39 30.29
CA SER A 249 -1.68 -12.07 29.63
C SER A 249 -3.05 -11.41 29.82
N ASP A 250 -3.20 -10.58 30.85
CA ASP A 250 -4.47 -9.91 31.19
C ASP A 250 -4.39 -8.38 31.04
N HIS A 251 -3.35 -7.87 30.36
CA HIS A 251 -3.14 -6.43 30.21
C HIS A 251 -4.06 -5.83 29.13
N ALA A 252 -4.64 -4.65 29.40
CA ALA A 252 -5.61 -4.00 28.49
C ALA A 252 -5.06 -3.77 27.07
N GLN A 253 -3.76 -3.49 26.94
CA GLN A 253 -3.08 -3.25 25.67
C GLN A 253 -2.57 -4.52 24.95
N LEU A 254 -2.83 -5.71 25.51
CA LEU A 254 -2.27 -6.96 25.01
C LEU A 254 -2.64 -7.24 23.55
N GLU A 255 -3.89 -6.99 23.17
CA GLU A 255 -4.36 -7.30 21.81
C GLU A 255 -3.75 -6.37 20.76
N CYS A 256 -3.54 -5.09 21.08
CA CYS A 256 -2.81 -4.15 20.22
C CYS A 256 -1.37 -4.64 19.95
N VAL A 257 -0.65 -5.04 21.01
CA VAL A 257 0.72 -5.56 20.89
C VAL A 257 0.77 -6.88 20.12
N LYS A 258 -0.21 -7.77 20.32
CA LYS A 258 -0.31 -9.01 19.52
C LYS A 258 -0.61 -8.71 18.05
N ALA A 259 -1.48 -7.75 17.75
CA ALA A 259 -1.78 -7.34 16.38
C ALA A 259 -0.53 -6.78 15.69
N ALA A 260 0.20 -5.88 16.36
CA ALA A 260 1.46 -5.33 15.85
C ALA A 260 2.50 -6.44 15.59
N LEU A 261 2.64 -7.39 16.51
CA LEU A 261 3.56 -8.51 16.35
C LEU A 261 3.15 -9.48 15.21
N ALA A 262 1.85 -9.71 15.04
CA ALA A 262 1.33 -10.53 13.95
C ALA A 262 1.60 -9.89 12.58
N LEU A 263 1.35 -8.59 12.46
CA LEU A 263 1.67 -7.81 11.27
C LEU A 263 3.19 -7.81 11.01
N GLN A 264 4.02 -7.52 12.03
CA GLN A 264 5.48 -7.56 11.92
C GLN A 264 6.00 -8.90 11.38
N LYS A 265 5.46 -10.00 11.90
CA LYS A 265 5.82 -11.35 11.43
C LYS A 265 5.40 -11.56 9.98
N HIS A 266 4.24 -11.04 9.56
CA HIS A 266 3.80 -11.11 8.18
C HIS A 266 4.73 -10.31 7.25
N LEU A 267 5.03 -9.05 7.60
CA LEU A 267 5.89 -8.14 6.84
C LEU A 267 7.32 -8.66 6.67
N SER A 268 7.81 -9.52 7.58
CA SER A 268 9.13 -10.15 7.45
C SER A 268 9.24 -11.20 6.34
N LYS A 269 8.12 -11.56 5.68
CA LYS A 269 8.09 -12.54 4.59
C LYS A 269 8.34 -11.88 3.25
N LYS A 270 8.98 -12.60 2.32
CA LYS A 270 9.31 -12.09 0.98
C LYS A 270 8.06 -11.71 0.18
N GLU A 271 6.98 -12.45 0.34
CA GLU A 271 5.72 -12.25 -0.39
C GLU A 271 4.98 -10.97 0.08
N ALA A 272 5.25 -10.49 1.29
CA ALA A 272 4.59 -9.31 1.85
C ALA A 272 5.02 -8.00 1.16
N THR A 273 6.21 -7.97 0.55
CA THR A 273 6.73 -6.80 -0.19
C THR A 273 6.59 -6.97 -1.70
N ALA A 274 5.85 -7.97 -2.16
CA ALA A 274 5.80 -8.32 -3.59
C ALA A 274 4.76 -7.54 -4.38
N LEU A 275 3.82 -6.88 -3.69
CA LEU A 275 2.75 -6.05 -4.24
C LEU A 275 2.91 -4.63 -3.68
N ILE A 276 3.95 -3.95 -4.18
CA ILE A 276 4.21 -2.52 -3.98
C ILE A 276 3.82 -1.80 -5.25
N PHE A 277 3.41 -0.53 -5.17
CA PHE A 277 3.08 0.24 -6.39
C PHE A 277 4.26 0.24 -7.37
N ASP A 278 4.04 -0.34 -8.54
CA ASP A 278 4.95 -0.31 -9.69
C ASP A 278 4.40 0.69 -10.72
N SER A 279 5.15 1.75 -10.98
CA SER A 279 4.77 2.76 -11.98
C SER A 279 4.71 2.11 -13.36
N GLY A 280 3.54 2.14 -14.00
CA GLY A 280 3.42 1.76 -15.40
C GLY A 280 4.24 2.68 -16.32
N PRO A 281 4.44 2.29 -17.59
CA PRO A 281 5.16 3.11 -18.56
C PRO A 281 4.50 4.48 -18.81
N ASP A 282 3.20 4.60 -18.53
CA ASP A 282 2.41 5.82 -18.71
C ASP A 282 2.02 6.48 -17.37
N ASP A 283 2.38 5.89 -16.22
CA ASP A 283 2.05 6.47 -14.90
C ASP A 283 3.23 7.28 -14.38
N THR A 284 3.02 8.57 -14.10
CA THR A 284 4.06 9.40 -13.47
C THR A 284 3.99 9.33 -11.94
N GLN A 285 2.80 9.15 -11.36
CA GLN A 285 2.61 9.17 -9.90
C GLN A 285 1.38 8.36 -9.45
N ALA A 286 1.47 7.72 -8.28
CA ALA A 286 0.33 7.17 -7.55
C ALA A 286 -0.25 8.19 -6.59
N VAL A 287 -1.57 8.26 -6.49
CA VAL A 287 -2.29 8.98 -5.44
C VAL A 287 -3.23 8.06 -4.69
N GLY A 288 -3.56 8.47 -3.47
CA GLY A 288 -4.44 7.76 -2.56
C GLY A 288 -3.68 7.02 -1.46
N GLY A 289 -4.38 6.85 -0.34
CA GLY A 289 -3.93 6.06 0.79
C GLY A 289 -5.08 5.24 1.34
N MET A 290 -4.79 4.28 2.21
CA MET A 290 -5.81 3.47 2.87
C MET A 290 -6.43 4.19 4.09
N CYS A 291 -5.68 5.13 4.67
CA CYS A 291 -6.08 5.97 5.80
C CYS A 291 -5.15 7.18 5.97
N PHE A 292 -5.56 8.11 6.83
CA PHE A 292 -4.70 9.09 7.48
C PHE A 292 -4.26 8.60 8.85
N LEU A 293 -3.00 8.85 9.19
CA LEU A 293 -2.38 8.51 10.45
C LEU A 293 -1.64 9.71 11.01
N ALA A 294 -2.28 10.40 11.95
CA ALA A 294 -1.74 11.57 12.63
C ALA A 294 -1.15 11.19 13.99
N TRP A 295 -0.28 12.03 14.53
CA TRP A 295 0.14 11.90 15.92
C TRP A 295 -1.03 12.23 16.87
N GLU A 296 -1.56 13.44 16.77
CA GLU A 296 -2.68 13.94 17.59
C GLU A 296 -3.62 14.85 16.79
N ASP A 297 -3.07 15.76 15.99
CA ASP A 297 -3.83 16.67 15.12
C ASP A 297 -3.64 16.24 13.65
N PRO A 298 -4.72 15.99 12.88
CA PRO A 298 -4.59 15.55 11.51
C PRO A 298 -4.46 16.69 10.50
N GLN A 299 -4.68 17.95 10.89
CA GLN A 299 -4.83 19.07 9.96
C GLN A 299 -3.65 19.20 9.00
N MET A 300 -2.41 19.14 9.53
CA MET A 300 -1.21 19.27 8.70
C MET A 300 -1.06 18.13 7.69
N VAL A 301 -1.42 16.90 8.08
CA VAL A 301 -1.36 15.74 7.19
C VAL A 301 -2.42 15.85 6.10
N TRP A 302 -3.64 16.27 6.46
CA TRP A 302 -4.73 16.50 5.51
C TRP A 302 -4.40 17.60 4.50
N GLU A 303 -3.94 18.75 4.97
CA GLU A 303 -3.57 19.86 4.10
C GLU A 303 -2.45 19.45 3.15
N SER A 304 -1.42 18.78 3.65
CA SER A 304 -0.29 18.33 2.81
C SER A 304 -0.71 17.29 1.78
N ALA A 305 -1.52 16.30 2.17
CA ALA A 305 -2.02 15.29 1.24
C ALA A 305 -2.94 15.90 0.17
N ASN A 306 -3.82 16.83 0.56
CA ASN A 306 -4.70 17.52 -0.41
C ASN A 306 -3.88 18.30 -1.45
N HIS A 307 -2.87 19.07 -1.02
CA HIS A 307 -2.01 19.81 -1.94
C HIS A 307 -1.21 18.86 -2.84
N ALA A 308 -0.71 17.75 -2.28
CA ALA A 308 0.03 16.75 -3.03
C ALA A 308 -0.81 16.09 -4.12
N GLU A 309 -2.02 15.65 -3.78
CA GLU A 309 -2.95 15.06 -4.73
C GLU A 309 -3.39 16.09 -5.76
N GLU A 310 -3.75 17.31 -5.36
CA GLU A 310 -4.14 18.38 -6.29
C GLU A 310 -3.02 18.69 -7.29
N TYR A 311 -1.77 18.79 -6.82
CA TYR A 311 -0.61 18.98 -7.68
C TYR A 311 -0.44 17.82 -8.68
N ALA A 312 -0.57 16.59 -8.19
CA ALA A 312 -0.48 15.40 -9.03
C ALA A 312 -1.59 15.40 -10.10
N TYR A 313 -2.86 15.61 -9.72
CA TYR A 313 -3.98 15.67 -10.65
C TYR A 313 -3.81 16.77 -11.71
N ASN A 314 -3.25 17.93 -11.32
CA ASN A 314 -2.95 19.01 -12.26
C ASN A 314 -1.77 18.67 -13.21
N GLY A 315 -0.92 17.70 -12.84
CA GLY A 315 0.19 17.20 -13.66
C GLY A 315 -0.24 16.26 -14.79
N GLY A 316 -1.42 15.64 -14.70
CA GLY A 316 -2.10 14.95 -15.80
C GLY A 316 -1.98 13.41 -15.83
N ASP A 317 -0.90 12.82 -15.31
CA ASP A 317 -0.63 11.38 -15.42
C ASP A 317 -0.56 10.70 -14.04
N VAL A 318 -1.74 10.53 -13.42
CA VAL A 318 -1.90 10.00 -12.05
C VAL A 318 -2.76 8.75 -12.03
N MET A 319 -2.36 7.79 -11.20
CA MET A 319 -3.16 6.59 -10.90
C MET A 319 -3.66 6.59 -9.45
N GLU A 320 -4.96 6.42 -9.26
CA GLU A 320 -5.61 6.28 -7.95
C GLU A 320 -5.48 4.85 -7.42
N ALA A 321 -4.31 4.49 -6.90
CA ALA A 321 -4.04 3.15 -6.39
C ALA A 321 -3.07 3.17 -5.23
N VAL A 322 -3.36 2.36 -4.20
CA VAL A 322 -2.48 2.18 -3.04
C VAL A 322 -1.36 1.18 -3.33
N ALA A 323 -1.62 0.22 -4.23
CA ALA A 323 -0.64 -0.77 -4.65
C ALA A 323 -1.01 -1.31 -6.04
N ARG A 324 0.00 -1.66 -6.85
CA ARG A 324 -0.17 -2.19 -8.21
C ARG A 324 0.92 -3.20 -8.51
N LYS A 325 0.58 -4.32 -9.12
CA LYS A 325 1.55 -5.23 -9.73
C LYS A 325 1.17 -5.53 -11.18
N THR A 326 2.14 -5.32 -12.07
CA THR A 326 1.97 -5.46 -13.51
C THR A 326 2.74 -6.67 -14.04
N LEU A 327 2.08 -7.56 -14.78
CA LEU A 327 2.71 -8.62 -15.56
C LEU A 327 2.55 -8.31 -17.06
N GLN A 328 3.68 -8.23 -17.76
CA GLN A 328 3.73 -8.01 -19.20
C GLN A 328 3.36 -9.30 -19.94
N LEU A 329 2.41 -9.22 -20.87
CA LEU A 329 1.90 -10.36 -21.65
C LEU A 329 2.68 -10.61 -22.94
N ASP A 330 3.52 -9.67 -23.37
CA ASP A 330 4.40 -9.79 -24.53
C ASP A 330 5.55 -10.79 -24.31
N LYS A 331 5.93 -10.99 -23.04
CA LYS A 331 6.78 -12.07 -22.56
C LYS A 331 5.92 -13.30 -22.35
N GLU A 332 6.44 -14.49 -22.70
CA GLU A 332 5.71 -15.76 -22.52
C GLU A 332 5.30 -15.95 -21.04
N LEU A 333 4.08 -15.50 -20.70
CA LEU A 333 3.54 -15.58 -19.35
C LEU A 333 3.34 -17.04 -18.97
N THR A 334 4.07 -17.51 -17.96
CA THR A 334 4.03 -18.90 -17.52
C THR A 334 2.93 -19.12 -16.48
N ASP A 335 2.50 -20.38 -16.31
CA ASP A 335 1.59 -20.73 -15.21
C ASP A 335 2.26 -20.52 -13.84
N GLY A 336 3.60 -20.55 -13.79
CA GLY A 336 4.37 -20.21 -12.60
C GLY A 336 4.21 -18.75 -12.19
N ASP A 337 4.22 -17.83 -13.16
CA ASP A 337 4.03 -16.39 -12.92
C ASP A 337 2.63 -16.10 -12.38
N LEU A 338 1.61 -16.70 -12.99
CA LEU A 338 0.22 -16.60 -12.53
C LEU A 338 0.04 -17.19 -11.13
N SER A 339 0.62 -18.36 -10.87
CA SER A 339 0.62 -18.99 -9.55
C SER A 339 1.28 -18.09 -8.50
N GLN A 340 2.42 -17.48 -8.83
CA GLN A 340 3.12 -16.58 -7.93
C GLN A 340 2.31 -15.30 -7.66
N LEU A 341 1.67 -14.73 -8.67
CA LEU A 341 0.77 -13.58 -8.52
C LEU A 341 -0.36 -13.85 -7.53
N VAL A 342 -0.99 -15.04 -7.60
CA VAL A 342 -2.02 -15.43 -6.63
C VAL A 342 -1.45 -15.52 -5.21
N VAL A 343 -0.28 -16.14 -5.04
CA VAL A 343 0.38 -16.24 -3.71
C VAL A 343 0.63 -14.85 -3.11
N GLU A 344 1.09 -13.91 -3.94
CA GLU A 344 1.40 -12.54 -3.53
C GLU A 344 0.14 -11.73 -3.21
N LEU A 345 -0.91 -11.81 -4.04
CA LEU A 345 -2.18 -11.14 -3.76
C LEU A 345 -2.84 -11.71 -2.49
N LYS A 346 -2.80 -13.02 -2.28
CA LYS A 346 -3.26 -13.64 -1.02
C LYS A 346 -2.47 -13.14 0.18
N ALA A 347 -1.15 -12.99 0.03
CA ALA A 347 -0.30 -12.46 1.08
C ALA A 347 -0.67 -11.01 1.38
N TYR A 348 -0.83 -10.16 0.35
CA TYR A 348 -1.24 -8.77 0.49
C TYR A 348 -2.59 -8.64 1.22
N ILE A 349 -3.63 -9.37 0.80
CA ILE A 349 -4.96 -9.36 1.43
C ILE A 349 -4.87 -9.78 2.91
N ASN A 350 -4.08 -10.81 3.23
CA ASN A 350 -3.86 -11.20 4.63
C ASN A 350 -3.09 -10.11 5.41
N GLY A 351 -2.11 -9.45 4.79
CA GLY A 351 -1.38 -8.33 5.39
C GLY A 351 -2.30 -7.14 5.66
N TRP A 352 -3.20 -6.81 4.72
CA TRP A 352 -4.23 -5.79 4.87
C TRP A 352 -5.14 -6.09 6.06
N HIS A 353 -5.65 -7.32 6.19
CA HIS A 353 -6.43 -7.73 7.37
C HIS A 353 -5.65 -7.55 8.69
N LEU A 354 -4.38 -7.95 8.72
CA LEU A 354 -3.55 -7.78 9.92
C LEU A 354 -3.28 -6.30 10.24
N PHE A 355 -3.19 -5.48 9.20
CA PHE A 355 -3.04 -4.03 9.35
C PHE A 355 -4.33 -3.40 9.89
N GLU A 356 -5.50 -3.74 9.36
CA GLU A 356 -6.79 -3.31 9.91
C GLU A 356 -6.96 -3.72 11.37
N ARG A 357 -6.57 -4.96 11.71
CA ARG A 357 -6.61 -5.43 13.09
C ARG A 357 -5.75 -4.56 14.01
N LEU A 358 -4.55 -4.16 13.58
CA LEU A 358 -3.72 -3.22 14.34
C LEU A 358 -4.40 -1.85 14.46
N MET A 359 -4.89 -1.31 13.35
CA MET A 359 -5.53 0.01 13.28
C MET A 359 -6.82 0.10 14.09
N SER A 360 -7.54 -1.01 14.29
CA SER A 360 -8.73 -1.06 15.15
C SER A 360 -8.47 -0.70 16.62
N HIS A 361 -7.20 -0.66 17.05
CA HIS A 361 -6.81 -0.22 18.39
C HIS A 361 -6.51 1.27 18.50
N PHE A 362 -6.51 2.01 17.39
CA PHE A 362 -6.21 3.43 17.34
C PHE A 362 -7.51 4.23 17.43
N PRO A 363 -7.54 5.32 18.22
CA PRO A 363 -8.64 6.27 18.18
C PRO A 363 -8.86 6.76 16.75
N GLN A 364 -10.12 6.76 16.33
CA GLN A 364 -10.56 7.26 15.04
C GLN A 364 -11.23 8.62 15.24
N GLN A 365 -11.10 9.50 14.26
CA GLN A 365 -11.90 10.72 14.21
C GLN A 365 -13.38 10.39 14.00
N GLU A 366 -14.25 10.93 14.87
CA GLU A 366 -15.71 10.75 14.82
C GLU A 366 -16.38 11.50 13.67
#